data_AF-A0A7J3I9V4-F1
#
_entry.id   AF-A0A7J3I9V4-F1
#
_cell.length_a   1.000
_cell.length_b   1.000
_cell.length_c   1.000
_cell.angle_alpha   90.00
_cell.angle_beta   90.00
_cell.angle_gamma   90.00
#
_symmetry.space_group_name_H-M   'P 1'
#
loop_
_entity.id
_entity.type
_entity.pdbx_description
1 polymer ?
#
loop_
_entity_poly.entity_id
_entity_poly.type
_entity_poly.pdbx_seq_one_letter_code
_entity_poly.pdbx_strand_id
1 'polypeptide(L)'
;TLGVRYSVYSRIAVPDREIVPIELEINGHKRKIMLKISRDGRGNIVNVKPEYESVKEVAHELGISLREVLNIVYRTIDRITQSKSQDNKLQT
;
A
#
# COMPACT_ATOMS: atom_id res chain seq x y z
N THR A 1 10.12 27.16 25.33
CA THR A 1 8.83 27.18 26.07
C THR A 1 9.12 26.93 27.54
N LEU A 2 8.32 27.49 28.46
CA LEU A 2 8.55 27.38 29.91
C LEU A 2 8.04 26.06 30.54
N GLY A 3 7.35 25.23 29.77
CA GLY A 3 6.91 23.90 30.18
C GLY A 3 6.01 23.26 29.12
N VAL A 4 5.96 21.93 29.07
CA VAL A 4 5.09 21.15 28.16
C VAL A 4 4.14 20.30 29.00
N ARG A 5 2.85 20.30 28.64
CA ARG A 5 1.85 19.39 29.22
C ARG A 5 1.65 18.21 28.26
N TYR A 6 1.61 16.99 28.78
CA TYR A 6 1.34 15.79 27.98
C TYR A 6 0.34 14.88 28.68
N SER A 7 -0.33 14.02 27.90
CA SER A 7 -1.24 12.98 28.38
C SER A 7 -1.00 11.72 27.57
N VAL A 8 -1.05 10.56 28.24
CA VAL A 8 -0.76 9.26 27.64
C VAL A 8 -2.05 8.56 27.27
N TYR A 9 -2.11 8.00 26.06
CA TYR A 9 -3.26 7.25 25.55
C TYR A 9 -2.82 5.85 25.15
N SER A 10 -3.67 4.86 25.41
CA SER A 10 -3.49 3.51 24.88
C SER A 10 -3.72 3.50 23.36
N ARG A 11 -2.93 2.70 22.63
CA ARG A 11 -3.02 2.57 21.17
C ARG A 11 -3.23 1.12 20.80
N ILE A 12 -4.12 0.87 19.85
CA ILE A 12 -4.22 -0.42 19.17
C ILE A 12 -3.18 -0.39 18.04
N ALA A 13 -2.11 -1.17 18.18
CA ALA A 13 -1.11 -1.32 17.14
C ALA A 13 -1.53 -2.46 16.20
N VAL A 14 -1.50 -2.21 14.89
CA VAL A 14 -1.54 -3.31 13.90
C VAL A 14 -0.18 -4.00 13.97
N PRO A 15 -0.12 -5.29 14.35
CA PRO A 15 1.10 -5.92 14.83
C PRO A 15 2.13 -6.15 13.73
N ASP A 16 1.70 -6.44 12.50
CA ASP A 16 2.59 -6.77 11.40
C ASP A 16 2.41 -5.79 10.24
N ARG A 17 3.51 -5.18 9.80
CA ARG A 17 3.55 -4.19 8.73
C ARG A 17 4.81 -4.42 7.91
N GLU A 18 4.61 -4.71 6.63
CA GLU A 18 5.68 -4.92 5.67
C GLU A 18 5.59 -3.89 4.53
N ILE A 19 6.73 -3.57 3.94
CA ILE A 19 6.80 -2.76 2.72
C ILE A 19 7.27 -3.68 1.61
N VAL A 20 6.36 -3.94 0.66
CA VAL A 20 6.59 -4.88 -0.43
C VAL A 20 6.61 -4.12 -1.75
N PRO A 21 7.63 -4.31 -2.60
CA PRO A 21 7.64 -3.72 -3.92
C PRO A 21 6.70 -4.46 -4.88
N ILE A 22 6.00 -3.70 -5.72
CA ILE A 22 5.27 -4.22 -6.88
C ILE A 22 5.79 -3.60 -8.16
N GLU A 23 5.87 -4.39 -9.22
CA GLU A 23 6.18 -3.90 -10.56
C GLU A 23 4.87 -3.61 -11.31
N LEU A 24 4.80 -2.43 -11.90
CA LEU A 24 3.64 -1.94 -12.64
C LEU A 24 4.10 -1.36 -13.97
N GLU A 25 3.32 -1.60 -15.02
CA GLU A 25 3.50 -0.94 -16.30
C GLU A 25 2.56 0.27 -16.37
N ILE A 26 3.13 1.47 -16.47
CA ILE A 26 2.40 2.73 -16.57
C ILE A 26 2.90 3.45 -17.83
N ASN A 27 2.00 3.71 -18.78
CA ASN A 27 2.32 4.34 -20.07
C ASN A 27 3.49 3.65 -20.80
N GLY A 28 3.54 2.31 -20.80
CA GLY A 28 4.61 1.53 -21.45
C GLY A 28 5.93 1.49 -20.68
N HIS A 29 6.00 2.07 -19.48
CA HIS A 29 7.21 2.09 -18.65
C HIS A 29 7.00 1.19 -17.43
N LYS A 30 7.95 0.27 -17.19
CA LYS A 30 7.97 -0.52 -15.96
C LYS A 30 8.47 0.33 -14.79
N ARG A 31 7.68 0.40 -13.73
CA ARG A 31 7.96 1.15 -12.51
C ARG A 31 7.73 0.29 -11.29
N LYS A 32 8.55 0.53 -10.26
CA LYS A 32 8.45 -0.15 -8.97
C LYS A 32 7.73 0.75 -7.99
N ILE A 33 6.63 0.27 -7.41
CA ILE A 33 5.87 0.98 -6.40
C ILE A 33 5.90 0.22 -5.09
N MET A 34 6.24 0.91 -4.00
CA MET A 34 6.27 0.32 -2.67
C MET A 34 4.86 0.29 -2.08
N LEU A 35 4.42 -0.87 -1.59
CA LEU A 35 3.15 -1.05 -0.90
C LEU A 35 3.38 -1.33 0.58
N LYS A 36 2.74 -0.53 1.42
CA LYS A 36 2.64 -0.77 2.86
C LYS A 36 1.46 -1.69 3.14
N ILE A 37 1.76 -2.95 3.41
CA ILE A 37 0.79 -3.98 3.77
C ILE A 37 0.76 -4.07 5.29
N SER A 38 -0.44 -4.04 5.87
CA SER A 38 -0.66 -4.21 7.31
C SER A 38 -1.49 -5.46 7.54
N ARG A 39 -1.04 -6.34 8.42
CA ARG A 39 -1.67 -7.62 8.73
C ARG A 39 -2.11 -7.69 10.19
N ASP A 40 -3.20 -8.39 10.45
CA ASP A 40 -3.64 -8.69 11.80
C ASP A 40 -2.78 -9.80 12.42
N GLY A 41 -3.01 -10.11 13.70
CA GLY A 41 -2.30 -11.19 14.39
C GLY A 41 -2.59 -12.60 13.86
N ARG A 42 -3.48 -12.76 12.87
CA ARG A 42 -3.81 -14.02 12.19
C ARG A 42 -3.23 -14.06 10.77
N GLY A 43 -2.51 -13.03 10.34
CA GLY A 43 -1.92 -12.91 9.00
C GLY A 43 -2.87 -12.36 7.92
N ASN A 44 -4.12 -12.03 8.25
CA ASN A 44 -5.06 -11.43 7.31
C ASN A 44 -4.65 -10.01 6.96
N ILE A 45 -4.77 -9.64 5.69
CA ILE A 45 -4.48 -8.29 5.23
C ILE A 45 -5.58 -7.34 5.75
N VAL A 46 -5.21 -6.42 6.63
CA VAL A 46 -6.09 -5.38 7.17
C VAL A 46 -6.12 -4.17 6.24
N ASN A 47 -4.98 -3.82 5.64
CA ASN A 47 -4.85 -2.63 4.82
C ASN A 47 -3.67 -2.74 3.86
N VAL A 48 -3.83 -2.22 2.65
CA VAL A 48 -2.77 -2.08 1.65
C VAL A 48 -2.78 -0.63 1.17
N LYS A 49 -1.66 0.07 1.33
CA LYS A 49 -1.53 1.46 0.85
C LYS A 49 -0.24 1.62 0.06
N PRO A 50 -0.26 2.29 -1.10
CA PRO A 50 0.96 2.67 -1.76
C PRO A 50 1.72 3.72 -0.94
N GLU A 51 3.05 3.65 -0.99
CA GLU A 51 3.92 4.60 -0.33
C GLU A 51 3.91 5.93 -1.09
N TYR A 52 3.66 7.02 -0.36
CA TYR A 52 3.49 8.34 -0.94
C TYR A 52 4.70 8.78 -1.77
N GLU A 53 5.92 8.59 -1.24
CA GLU A 53 7.13 9.03 -1.94
C GLU A 53 7.32 8.26 -3.25
N SER A 54 7.11 6.94 -3.22
CA SER A 54 7.19 6.09 -4.42
C SER A 54 6.17 6.50 -5.50
N VAL A 55 4.93 6.81 -5.11
CA VAL A 55 3.91 7.30 -6.06
C VAL A 55 4.28 8.68 -6.61
N LYS A 56 4.84 9.55 -5.78
CA LYS A 56 5.26 10.90 -6.15
C LYS A 56 6.43 10.91 -7.12
N GLU A 57 7.43 10.07 -6.89
CA GLU A 57 8.57 9.86 -7.80
C GLU A 57 8.06 9.40 -9.18
N VAL A 58 7.21 8.38 -9.21
CA VAL A 58 6.63 7.86 -10.47
C VAL A 58 5.79 8.91 -11.19
N ALA A 59 4.97 9.68 -10.47
CA ALA A 59 4.17 10.75 -11.05
C ALA A 59 5.07 11.82 -11.70
N HIS A 60 6.14 12.23 -11.01
CA HIS A 60 7.10 13.21 -11.51
C HIS A 60 7.86 12.69 -12.73
N GLU A 61 8.35 11.46 -12.71
CA GLU A 61 9.10 10.86 -13.82
C GLU A 61 8.26 10.66 -15.08
N LEU A 62 6.97 10.36 -14.93
CA LEU A 62 6.06 10.12 -16.05
C LEU A 62 5.31 11.38 -16.50
N GLY A 63 5.43 12.49 -15.77
CA GLY A 63 4.74 13.74 -16.07
C GLY A 63 3.21 13.66 -15.94
N ILE A 64 2.70 12.74 -15.11
CA ILE A 64 1.26 12.56 -14.87
C ILE A 64 0.89 12.93 -13.44
N SER A 65 -0.40 13.12 -13.17
CA SER A 65 -0.84 13.51 -11.83
C SER A 65 -0.68 12.37 -10.81
N LEU A 66 -0.42 12.72 -9.55
CA LEU A 66 -0.45 11.79 -8.42
C LEU A 66 -1.74 10.96 -8.38
N ARG A 67 -2.87 11.61 -8.71
CA ARG A 67 -4.19 10.96 -8.71
C ARG A 67 -4.28 9.87 -9.77
N GLU A 68 -3.73 10.10 -10.95
CA GLU A 68 -3.69 9.09 -12.02
C GLU A 68 -2.85 7.88 -11.62
N VAL A 69 -1.66 8.11 -11.06
CA VAL A 69 -0.81 7.01 -10.56
C VAL A 69 -1.54 6.21 -9.49
N LEU A 70 -2.14 6.88 -8.49
CA LEU A 70 -2.91 6.21 -7.45
C LEU A 70 -4.07 5.38 -8.02
N ASN A 71 -4.82 5.92 -8.98
CA ASN A 71 -5.92 5.19 -9.61
C ASN A 71 -5.44 3.90 -10.30
N ILE A 72 -4.31 3.95 -10.99
CA ILE A 72 -3.72 2.77 -11.65
C ILE A 72 -3.27 1.75 -10.60
N VAL A 73 -2.57 2.21 -9.56
CA VAL A 73 -2.08 1.35 -8.48
C VAL A 73 -3.24 0.64 -7.77
N TYR A 74 -4.27 1.38 -7.37
CA TYR A 74 -5.43 0.80 -6.68
C TYR A 74 -6.17 -0.23 -7.55
N ARG A 75 -6.36 0.05 -8.85
CA ARG A 75 -6.95 -0.92 -9.78
C ARG A 75 -6.13 -2.22 -9.87
N THR A 76 -4.80 -2.12 -9.79
CA THR A 76 -3.94 -3.31 -9.81
C THR A 76 -3.98 -4.06 -8.49
N ILE A 77 -3.98 -3.36 -7.36
CA ILE A 77 -4.15 -3.96 -6.03
C ILE A 77 -5.47 -4.75 -5.99
N ASP A 78 -6.57 -4.15 -6.44
CA ASP A 78 -7.88 -4.80 -6.45
C ASP A 78 -7.88 -6.08 -7.28
N ARG A 79 -7.24 -6.08 -8.46
CA ARG A 79 -7.09 -7.28 -9.29
C ARG A 79 -6.29 -8.39 -8.59
N ILE A 80 -5.17 -8.03 -7.97
CA ILE A 80 -4.32 -9.00 -7.24
C ILE A 80 -5.06 -9.60 -6.04
N THR A 81 -5.86 -8.78 -5.35
CA THR A 81 -6.67 -9.25 -4.22
C THR A 81 -7.79 -10.20 -4.67
N GLN A 82 -8.41 -9.92 -5.82
CA GLN A 82 -9.45 -10.78 -6.39
C GLN A 82 -8.89 -12.13 -6.88
N SER A 83 -7.72 -12.15 -7.53
CA SER A 83 -7.12 -13.41 -8.00
C SER A 83 -6.75 -14.33 -6.84
N LYS A 84 -6.11 -13.80 -5.79
CA LYS A 84 -5.73 -14.58 -4.60
C LYS A 84 -6.92 -15.15 -3.83
N SER A 85 -8.07 -14.50 -3.90
CA SER A 85 -9.30 -14.96 -3.22
C SER A 85 -9.95 -16.15 -3.93
N GLN A 86 -9.69 -16.35 -5.23
CA GLN A 86 -10.15 -17.52 -6.00
C GLN A 86 -9.25 -18.73 -5.73
N ASP A 87 -7.93 -18.54 -5.71
CA ASP A 87 -6.96 -19.61 -5.45
C ASP A 87 -7.13 -20.23 -4.04
N ASN A 88 -7.53 -19.42 -3.05
CA ASN A 88 -7.75 -19.89 -1.68
C ASN A 88 -9.05 -20.70 -1.50
N LYS A 89 -10.00 -20.63 -2.46
CA LYS A 89 -11.24 -21.43 -2.46
C LYS A 89 -11.10 -22.80 -3.11
N LEU A 90 -10.07 -23.01 -3.93
CA LEU A 90 -9.80 -24.28 -4.61
C LEU A 90 -8.96 -25.26 -3.76
N GLN A 91 -8.51 -24.85 -2.57
CA GLN A 91 -7.68 -25.65 -1.66
C GLN A 91 -8.44 -26.22 -0.44
N THR A 92 -9.78 -26.15 -0.41
CA THR A 92 -10.64 -26.76 0.61
C THR A 92 -11.50 -27.84 -0.02
#